data_AF-A0A8T6RA16-F1
#
_entry.id   AF-A0A8T6RA16-F1
#
_cell.length_a   1.000
_cell.length_b   1.000
_cell.length_c   1.000
_cell.angle_alpha   90.00
_cell.angle_beta   90.00
_cell.angle_gamma   90.00
#
_symmetry.space_group_name_H-M   'P 1'
#
loop_
_entity.id
_entity.type
_entity.pdbx_description
1 polymer ?
#
loop_
_entity_poly.entity_id
_entity_poly.type
_entity_poly.pdbx_seq_one_letter_code
_entity_poly.pdbx_strand_id
1 'polypeptide(L)'
;MKINEIEAGTNVDEVVVRVVSVAPPRIVQTRGGRKTQLTEVLVADDTGTVILSLWGFGEGSDISAGMIARIRDGWAKEWQGKIQLSLGRSGKLEIVDDDGTLPSISELSTMSQSSQTDE
;
A
#
# COMPACT_ATOMS: atom_id res chain seq x y z
N MET A 1 -6.86 0.47 -12.40
CA MET A 1 -6.88 -0.88 -11.83
C MET A 1 -7.37 -0.80 -10.39
N LYS A 2 -8.04 -1.83 -9.91
CA LYS A 2 -8.48 -1.97 -8.50
C LYS A 2 -7.60 -2.97 -7.74
N ILE A 3 -7.60 -2.94 -6.40
CA ILE A 3 -6.75 -3.82 -5.58
C ILE A 3 -7.06 -5.30 -5.83
N ASN A 4 -8.34 -5.68 -5.98
CA ASN A 4 -8.72 -7.07 -6.22
C ASN A 4 -8.28 -7.63 -7.60
N GLU A 5 -7.88 -6.77 -8.53
CA GLU A 5 -7.36 -7.14 -9.85
C GLU A 5 -5.84 -7.37 -9.84
N ILE A 6 -5.17 -7.07 -8.72
CA ILE A 6 -3.71 -7.18 -8.60
C ILE A 6 -3.33 -8.63 -8.35
N GLU A 7 -2.49 -9.17 -9.25
CA GLU A 7 -1.95 -10.51 -9.14
C GLU A 7 -0.46 -10.50 -8.77
N ALA A 8 -0.02 -11.47 -7.96
CA ALA A 8 1.39 -11.59 -7.61
C ALA A 8 2.26 -11.85 -8.86
N GLY A 9 3.45 -11.25 -8.90
CA GLY A 9 4.39 -11.41 -10.00
C GLY A 9 4.08 -10.56 -11.23
N THR A 10 3.21 -9.54 -11.09
CA THR A 10 2.82 -8.64 -12.18
C THR A 10 3.21 -7.19 -11.91
N ASN A 11 3.28 -6.40 -12.98
CA ASN A 11 3.40 -4.95 -12.90
C ASN A 11 2.03 -4.34 -12.62
N VAL A 12 2.03 -3.28 -11.82
CA VAL A 12 0.85 -2.46 -11.55
C VAL A 12 1.08 -1.09 -12.18
N ASP A 13 0.49 -0.88 -13.36
CA ASP A 13 0.68 0.35 -14.15
C ASP A 13 0.21 1.58 -13.37
N GLU A 14 -1.01 1.55 -12.85
CA GLU A 14 -1.58 2.58 -11.99
C GLU A 14 -2.67 2.02 -11.07
N VAL A 15 -2.57 2.33 -9.77
CA VAL A 15 -3.63 2.10 -8.78
C VAL A 15 -3.75 3.31 -7.86
N VAL A 16 -4.98 3.74 -7.59
CA VAL A 16 -5.29 4.86 -6.69
C VAL A 16 -5.97 4.28 -5.45
N VAL A 17 -5.41 4.60 -4.28
CA VAL A 17 -5.78 3.96 -3.01
C VAL A 17 -5.79 4.99 -1.88
N ARG A 18 -6.60 4.73 -0.86
CA ARG A 18 -6.57 5.49 0.39
C ARG A 18 -5.59 4.87 1.36
N VAL A 19 -4.80 5.72 2.01
CA VAL A 19 -3.91 5.30 3.10
C VAL A 19 -4.74 5.04 4.35
N VAL A 20 -4.68 3.81 4.85
CA VAL A 20 -5.37 3.39 6.08
C VAL A 20 -4.44 3.58 7.28
N SER A 21 -3.19 3.15 7.18
CA SER A 21 -2.21 3.33 8.25
C SER A 21 -0.78 3.28 7.73
N VAL A 22 0.13 3.92 8.47
CA VAL A 22 1.57 3.93 8.19
C VAL A 22 2.28 3.31 9.39
N ALA A 23 3.00 2.21 9.17
CA ALA A 23 3.77 1.57 10.22
C ALA A 23 5.05 2.37 10.53
N PRO A 24 5.55 2.34 11.78
CA PRO A 24 6.84 2.93 12.10
C PRO A 24 7.95 2.33 11.23
N PRO A 25 8.82 3.15 10.64
CA PRO A 25 9.79 2.63 9.70
C PRO A 25 10.89 1.85 10.43
N ARG A 26 11.32 0.73 9.85
CA ARG A 26 12.29 -0.19 10.47
C ARG A 26 13.55 -0.31 9.64
N ILE A 27 14.69 -0.50 10.32
CA ILE A 27 15.96 -0.75 9.66
C ILE A 27 16.05 -2.22 9.26
N VAL A 28 16.32 -2.46 7.98
CA VAL A 28 16.48 -3.78 7.39
C VAL A 28 17.90 -3.90 6.83
N GLN A 29 18.56 -5.02 7.10
CA GLN A 29 19.82 -5.34 6.45
C GLN A 29 19.55 -6.12 5.16
N THR A 30 19.97 -5.57 4.03
CA THR A 30 19.91 -6.24 2.73
C THR A 30 20.83 -7.45 2.68
N ARG A 31 20.61 -8.35 1.72
CA ARG A 31 21.46 -9.53 1.49
C ARG A 31 22.94 -9.17 1.25
N GLY A 32 23.21 -7.99 0.69
CA GLY A 32 24.57 -7.47 0.49
C GLY A 32 25.19 -6.78 1.71
N GLY A 33 24.57 -6.88 2.89
CA GLY A 33 25.08 -6.32 4.15
C GLY A 33 24.79 -4.82 4.35
N ARG A 34 24.27 -4.11 3.35
CA ARG A 34 23.88 -2.70 3.46
C ARG A 34 22.62 -2.55 4.31
N LYS A 35 22.59 -1.54 5.18
CA LYS A 35 21.37 -1.12 5.90
C LYS A 35 20.50 -0.27 4.99
N THR A 36 19.20 -0.53 5.01
CA THR A 36 18.15 0.29 4.40
C THR A 36 17.00 0.45 5.39
N GLN A 37 16.05 1.30 5.08
CA GLN A 37 14.82 1.49 5.83
C GLN A 37 13.65 0.94 5.02
N LEU A 38 12.69 0.32 5.71
CA LEU A 38 11.44 -0.16 5.16
C LEU A 38 10.30 0.47 5.94
N THR A 39 9.40 1.14 5.22
CA THR A 39 8.14 1.67 5.72
C THR A 39 7.01 0.86 5.09
N GLU A 40 6.18 0.23 5.92
CA GLU A 40 5.00 -0.51 5.45
C GLU A 40 3.77 0.37 5.61
N VAL A 41 3.00 0.53 4.53
CA VAL A 41 1.80 1.37 4.49
C VAL A 41 0.62 0.47 4.13
N LEU A 42 -0.39 0.42 4.99
CA LEU A 42 -1.64 -0.23 4.68
C LEU A 42 -2.48 0.72 3.82
N VAL A 43 -2.82 0.28 2.61
CA VAL A 43 -3.66 1.03 1.68
C VAL A 43 -4.88 0.21 1.28
N ALA A 44 -5.96 0.89 0.93
CA ALA A 44 -7.21 0.24 0.60
C ALA A 44 -8.03 1.02 -0.45
N ASP A 45 -8.88 0.31 -1.15
CA ASP A 45 -9.95 0.83 -1.98
C ASP A 45 -11.26 0.10 -1.63
N ASP A 46 -12.31 0.35 -2.38
CA ASP A 46 -13.61 -0.32 -2.28
C ASP A 46 -13.59 -1.82 -2.55
N THR A 47 -12.50 -2.35 -3.12
CA THR A 47 -12.36 -3.77 -3.51
C THR A 47 -11.47 -4.58 -2.57
N GLY A 48 -10.61 -3.94 -1.77
CA GLY A 48 -9.75 -4.66 -0.85
C GLY A 48 -8.69 -3.81 -0.17
N THR A 49 -7.75 -4.49 0.47
CA THR A 49 -6.60 -3.87 1.15
C THR A 49 -5.30 -4.54 0.70
N VAL A 50 -4.21 -3.78 0.66
CA VAL A 50 -2.88 -4.30 0.34
C VAL A 50 -1.81 -3.53 1.12
N ILE A 51 -0.67 -4.18 1.39
CA ILE A 51 0.49 -3.52 2.01
C ILE A 51 1.37 -2.97 0.91
N LEU A 52 1.64 -1.66 0.94
CA LEU A 52 2.67 -0.99 0.16
C LEU A 52 3.98 -0.96 0.97
N SER A 53 5.02 -1.59 0.43
CA SER A 53 6.38 -1.59 0.96
C SER A 53 7.21 -0.50 0.31
N LEU A 54 7.55 0.53 1.09
CA LEU A 54 8.42 1.63 0.65
C LEU A 54 9.85 1.39 1.15
N TRP A 55 10.79 1.31 0.21
CA TRP A 55 12.19 0.96 0.49
C TRP A 55 13.10 2.17 0.29
N GLY A 56 13.80 2.57 1.34
CA GLY A 56 14.71 3.70 1.30
C GLY A 56 14.62 4.55 2.56
N PHE A 57 15.67 5.31 2.83
CA PHE A 57 15.68 6.20 3.98
C PHE A 57 14.78 7.41 3.73
N GLY A 58 13.84 7.67 4.65
CA GLY A 58 12.88 8.78 4.53
C GLY A 58 11.66 8.51 3.65
N GLU A 59 11.59 7.34 3.00
CA GLU A 59 10.45 6.95 2.16
C GLU A 59 9.17 6.81 3.00
N GLY A 60 8.11 7.49 2.56
CA GLY A 60 6.82 7.54 3.22
C GLY A 60 6.72 8.46 4.43
N SER A 61 7.70 9.34 4.65
CA SER A 61 7.69 10.30 5.76
C SER A 61 6.65 11.43 5.62
N ASP A 62 6.18 11.66 4.40
CA ASP A 62 5.17 12.64 4.02
C ASP A 62 3.76 12.04 3.92
N ILE A 63 3.60 10.75 4.20
CA ILE A 63 2.34 10.03 4.10
C ILE A 63 1.68 9.92 5.48
N SER A 64 0.37 10.17 5.54
CA SER A 64 -0.44 9.91 6.72
C SER A 64 -1.75 9.20 6.38
N ALA A 65 -2.35 8.57 7.39
CA ALA A 65 -3.69 7.99 7.28
C ALA A 65 -4.70 9.01 6.75
N GLY A 66 -5.60 8.56 5.88
CA GLY A 66 -6.65 9.36 5.23
C GLY A 66 -6.26 9.93 3.87
N MET A 67 -4.96 10.09 3.57
CA MET A 67 -4.50 10.61 2.27
C MET A 67 -4.82 9.67 1.11
N ILE A 68 -4.97 10.21 -0.09
CA ILE A 68 -5.06 9.41 -1.32
C ILE A 68 -3.69 9.35 -1.98
N ALA A 69 -3.26 8.13 -2.29
CA ALA A 69 -2.01 7.85 -2.96
C ALA A 69 -2.28 7.22 -4.33
N ARG A 70 -1.65 7.78 -5.37
CA ARG A 70 -1.55 7.17 -6.69
C ARG A 70 -0.20 6.48 -6.80
N ILE A 71 -0.23 5.18 -7.02
CA ILE A 71 0.95 4.35 -7.24
C ILE A 71 1.04 4.10 -8.74
N ARG A 72 2.22 4.35 -9.33
CA ARG A 72 2.52 4.07 -10.75
C ARG A 72 3.76 3.21 -10.88
N ASP A 73 3.79 2.38 -11.93
CA ASP A 73 4.90 1.47 -12.22
C ASP A 73 5.30 0.62 -10.99
N GLY A 74 4.29 0.14 -10.27
CA GLY A 74 4.43 -0.67 -9.07
C GLY A 74 4.72 -2.14 -9.41
N TRP A 75 5.20 -2.89 -8.41
CA TRP A 75 5.40 -4.33 -8.52
C TRP A 75 4.63 -5.06 -7.42
N ALA A 76 3.80 -6.02 -7.82
CA ALA A 76 3.09 -6.91 -6.93
C ALA A 76 3.92 -8.17 -6.66
N LYS A 77 4.21 -8.43 -5.38
CA LYS A 77 4.90 -9.65 -4.94
C LYS A 77 4.05 -10.37 -3.90
N GLU A 78 4.15 -11.69 -3.85
CA GLU A 78 3.60 -12.44 -2.75
C GLU A 78 4.62 -12.49 -1.60
N TRP A 79 4.15 -12.24 -0.38
CA TRP A 79 4.93 -12.40 0.83
C TRP A 79 4.06 -13.02 1.93
N GLN A 80 4.48 -14.20 2.41
CA GLN A 80 3.75 -14.96 3.45
C GLN A 80 2.26 -15.17 3.10
N GLY A 81 1.95 -15.52 1.85
CA GLY A 81 0.57 -15.78 1.40
C GLY A 81 -0.28 -14.52 1.18
N LYS A 82 0.31 -13.33 1.24
CA LYS A 82 -0.38 -12.05 0.98
C LYS A 82 0.33 -11.27 -0.12
N ILE A 83 -0.46 -10.63 -0.98
CA ILE A 83 0.07 -9.71 -1.98
C ILE A 83 0.58 -8.45 -1.26
N GLN A 84 1.76 -7.99 -1.69
CA GLN A 84 2.35 -6.73 -1.28
C GLN A 84 2.75 -5.95 -2.53
N LEU A 85 2.51 -4.65 -2.50
CA LEU A 85 3.00 -3.72 -3.49
C LEU A 85 4.36 -3.19 -3.08
N SER A 86 5.18 -2.87 -4.07
CA SER A 86 6.41 -2.12 -3.89
C SER A 86 6.59 -1.15 -5.04
N LEU A 87 7.26 -0.03 -4.79
CA LEU A 87 7.70 0.84 -5.88
C LEU A 87 8.88 0.14 -6.56
N GLY A 88 8.69 -0.27 -7.81
CA GLY A 88 9.77 -0.84 -8.62
C GLY A 88 10.87 0.19 -8.88
N ARG A 89 11.85 -0.14 -9.73
CA ARG A 89 12.94 0.81 -10.07
C ARG A 89 12.44 2.13 -10.66
N SER A 90 11.34 2.09 -11.38
CA SER A 90 10.69 3.26 -11.98
C SER A 90 9.42 3.67 -11.24
N GLY A 91 9.09 2.98 -10.14
CA GLY A 91 7.86 3.15 -9.41
C GLY A 91 7.76 4.54 -8.79
N LYS A 92 6.57 5.13 -8.81
CA LYS A 92 6.29 6.43 -8.23
C LYS A 92 5.09 6.36 -7.31
N LEU A 93 5.16 7.16 -6.26
CA LEU A 93 4.05 7.44 -5.36
C LEU A 93 3.75 8.93 -5.44
N GLU A 94 2.52 9.28 -5.74
CA GLU A 94 2.03 10.66 -5.78
C GLU A 94 0.87 10.79 -4.80
N ILE A 95 0.95 11.75 -3.87
CA ILE A 95 -0.22 12.15 -3.08
C ILE A 95 -1.11 13.01 -3.95
N VAL A 96 -2.40 12.68 -4.00
CA VAL A 96 -3.39 13.37 -4.82
C VAL A 96 -4.55 13.85 -3.95
N ASP A 97 -5.27 14.84 -4.46
CA ASP A 97 -6.46 15.36 -3.80
C ASP A 97 -7.56 14.30 -3.74
N ASP A 98 -8.35 14.34 -2.67
CA ASP A 98 -9.51 13.48 -2.51
C ASP A 98 -10.66 14.00 -3.38
N ASP A 99 -10.96 13.29 -4.46
CA ASP A 99 -12.04 13.58 -5.39
C ASP A 99 -13.38 12.90 -4.99
N GLY A 100 -13.40 12.20 -3.85
CA GLY A 100 -14.57 11.49 -3.36
C GLY A 100 -14.85 10.16 -4.05
N THR A 101 -13.95 9.67 -4.93
CA THR A 101 -14.13 8.38 -5.62
C THR A 101 -13.81 7.18 -4.73
N LEU A 102 -12.96 7.37 -3.71
CA LEU A 102 -12.58 6.32 -2.77
C LEU A 102 -13.33 6.46 -1.45
N PRO A 103 -13.82 5.35 -0.87
CA PRO A 103 -14.48 5.36 0.43
C PRO A 103 -13.58 5.97 1.49
N SER A 104 -14.18 6.64 2.46
CA SER A 104 -13.49 7.24 3.59
C SER A 104 -12.80 6.17 4.45
N ILE A 105 -11.80 6.60 5.24
CA ILE A 105 -11.09 5.69 6.16
C ILE A 105 -12.04 5.02 7.16
N SER A 106 -13.09 5.73 7.60
CA SER A 106 -14.10 5.20 8.51
C SER A 106 -14.94 4.10 7.86
N GLU A 107 -15.33 4.26 6.60
CA GLU A 107 -16.06 3.24 5.84
C GLU A 107 -15.20 2.00 5.62
N LEU A 108 -13.95 2.18 5.20
CA LEU A 108 -12.98 1.09 5.00
C LEU A 108 -12.70 0.29 6.29
N SER A 109 -12.64 0.99 7.43
CA SER A 109 -12.46 0.33 8.73
C SER A 109 -13.67 -0.51 9.16
N THR A 110 -14.87 -0.12 8.72
CA THR A 110 -16.13 -0.81 9.02
C THR A 110 -16.29 -2.05 8.14
N MET A 111 -15.95 -1.94 6.84
CA MET A 111 -16.00 -3.05 5.89
C MET A 111 -15.12 -4.24 6.32
N SER A 112 -13.99 -3.95 6.98
CA SER A 112 -13.09 -4.97 7.53
C SER A 112 -13.63 -5.67 8.79
N GLN A 113 -14.62 -5.10 9.49
CA GLN A 113 -15.22 -5.67 10.71
C GLN A 113 -16.46 -6.54 10.41
N SER A 114 -17.18 -6.25 9.32
CA SER A 114 -18.36 -7.01 8.89
C SER A 114 -18.06 -8.45 8.42
N SER A 115 -16.79 -8.82 8.23
CA SER A 115 -16.39 -10.19 7.85
C SER A 115 -16.28 -11.14 9.05
N GLN A 116 -16.59 -10.68 10.28
CA GLN A 116 -16.46 -11.47 11.50
C GLN A 116 -17.71 -11.35 12.39
N THR A 117 -18.89 -11.50 11.79
CA THR A 117 -20.12 -11.89 12.49
C THR A 117 -21.01 -12.62 11.49
N ASP A 118 -20.84 -13.93 11.39
CA ASP A 118 -21.93 -14.86 11.11
C ASP A 118 -21.52 -16.22 11.70
N GLU A 119 -22.32 -16.65 12.70
CA GLU A 119 -22.40 -17.92 13.46
C GLU A 119 -21.20 -18.45 14.28
#